data_AF-A0A9P8LCU3-F1
#
_entry.id   AF-A0A9P8LCU3-F1
#
_cell.length_a   1.000
_cell.length_b   1.000
_cell.length_c   1.000
_cell.angle_alpha   90.00
_cell.angle_beta   90.00
_cell.angle_gamma   90.00
#
_symmetry.space_group_name_H-M   'P 1'
#
loop_
_entity.id
_entity.type
_entity.pdbx_description
1 polymer ?
#
loop_
_entity_poly.entity_id
_entity_poly.type
_entity_poly.pdbx_seq_one_letter_code
_entity_poly.pdbx_strand_id
1 'polypeptide(L)'
;MDGISSYSFFSPVILRTLKALNRDQTLAIVDKLWPELGLIEHDIPVQHYAAFFEYIGEELTALRHNRHLFATESFDSTSHIIAEFRRNSTQPRRVIMQNLQQHFASYDDGSLLRSMELSARLWLTLNVRSDAAALGPVQVHVSAIEWKDEVSLAQLVELQFPLSTHLPKEKNTWIDPALTAANLTKSPPD
;
A
#
# COMPACT_ATOMS: atom_id res chain seq x y z
N MET A 1 -17.25 5.69 14.10
CA MET A 1 -15.91 5.89 14.71
C MET A 1 -15.06 6.58 13.66
N ASP A 2 -15.24 7.88 13.44
CA ASP A 2 -14.95 8.48 12.12
C ASP A 2 -13.69 9.36 12.12
N GLY A 3 -12.86 9.29 13.16
CA GLY A 3 -11.79 10.28 13.35
C GLY A 3 -10.51 9.98 12.57
N ILE A 4 -10.12 8.70 12.45
CA ILE A 4 -8.73 8.38 12.06
C ILE A 4 -8.48 8.30 10.58
N SER A 5 -9.47 7.84 9.83
CA SER A 5 -9.33 7.64 8.39
C SER A 5 -9.24 8.97 7.63
N SER A 6 -9.71 10.05 8.26
CA SER A 6 -9.62 11.43 7.77
C SER A 6 -8.35 12.18 8.23
N TYR A 7 -7.45 11.57 9.02
CA TYR A 7 -6.20 12.23 9.35
C TYR A 7 -5.33 12.38 8.11
N SER A 8 -4.83 13.60 7.91
CA SER A 8 -3.83 13.87 6.90
C SER A 8 -2.55 13.08 7.20
N PHE A 9 -2.13 12.24 6.26
CA PHE A 9 -0.84 11.55 6.22
C PHE A 9 0.34 12.47 6.47
N PHE A 10 0.28 13.69 5.95
CA PHE A 10 1.38 14.65 6.04
C PHE A 10 1.30 15.53 7.28
N SER A 11 0.56 15.11 8.30
CA SER A 11 0.53 15.75 9.61
C SER A 11 1.88 15.59 10.31
N PRO A 12 2.42 16.63 10.98
CA PRO A 12 3.67 16.53 11.72
C PRO A 12 3.62 15.54 12.89
N VAL A 13 2.41 15.13 13.31
CA VAL A 13 2.20 14.16 14.39
C VAL A 13 1.84 12.76 13.88
N ILE A 14 1.84 12.49 12.57
CA ILE A 14 1.33 11.23 12.01
C ILE A 14 1.99 9.99 12.63
N LEU A 15 3.32 9.97 12.76
CA LEU A 15 4.04 8.85 13.38
C LEU A 15 3.62 8.63 14.83
N ARG A 16 3.45 9.72 15.60
CA ARG A 16 2.98 9.63 16.99
C ARG A 16 1.54 9.13 17.04
N THR A 17 0.69 9.60 16.13
CA THR A 17 -0.70 9.16 16.02
C THR A 17 -0.79 7.67 15.71
N LEU A 18 -0.01 7.18 14.74
CA LEU A 18 0.02 5.75 14.37
C LEU A 18 0.55 4.85 15.50
N LYS A 19 1.54 5.33 16.27
CA LYS A 19 2.05 4.62 17.46
C LYS A 19 1.06 4.61 18.63
N ALA A 20 0.10 5.54 18.66
CA ALA A 20 -0.87 5.72 19.74
C ALA A 20 -2.26 5.17 19.39
N LEU A 21 -2.42 4.46 18.28
CA LEU A 21 -3.69 3.84 17.89
C LEU A 21 -4.12 2.82 18.94
N ASN A 22 -5.39 2.86 19.31
CA ASN A 22 -6.00 1.77 20.07
C ASN A 22 -6.34 0.59 19.14
N ARG A 23 -6.82 -0.51 19.73
CA ARG A 23 -7.17 -1.73 18.99
C ARG A 23 -8.14 -1.48 17.83
N ASP A 24 -9.27 -0.84 18.10
CA ASP A 24 -10.32 -0.63 17.11
C ASP A 24 -9.82 0.21 15.93
N GLN A 25 -8.97 1.20 16.23
CA GLN A 25 -8.37 2.09 15.24
C GLN A 25 -7.33 1.39 14.38
N THR A 26 -6.48 0.56 15.00
CA THR A 26 -5.56 -0.31 14.26
C THR A 26 -6.32 -1.23 13.33
N LEU A 27 -7.33 -1.95 13.84
CA LEU A 27 -8.12 -2.89 13.03
C LEU A 27 -8.85 -2.17 11.90
N ALA A 28 -9.39 -0.96 12.13
CA ALA A 28 -10.04 -0.18 11.08
C ALA A 28 -9.10 0.24 9.94
N ILE A 29 -7.82 0.57 10.24
CA ILE A 29 -6.85 0.86 9.19
C ILE A 29 -6.43 -0.42 8.46
N VAL A 30 -6.18 -1.51 9.21
CA VAL A 30 -5.78 -2.79 8.61
C VAL A 30 -6.90 -3.33 7.71
N ASP A 31 -8.16 -3.23 8.12
CA ASP A 31 -9.33 -3.62 7.32
C ASP A 31 -9.46 -2.78 6.03
N LYS A 32 -9.12 -1.49 6.07
CA LYS A 32 -9.10 -0.66 4.84
C LYS A 32 -8.00 -1.07 3.88
N LEU A 33 -6.83 -1.42 4.41
CA LEU A 33 -5.68 -1.83 3.61
C LEU A 33 -5.83 -3.29 3.13
N TRP A 34 -6.43 -4.17 3.93
CA TRP A 34 -6.61 -5.62 3.70
C TRP A 34 -7.98 -6.13 4.19
N PRO A 35 -9.09 -5.76 3.54
CA PRO A 35 -10.43 -6.20 3.91
C PRO A 35 -10.62 -7.72 3.80
N GLU A 36 -9.83 -8.41 2.97
CA GLU A 36 -9.84 -9.86 2.82
C GLU A 36 -9.39 -10.62 4.08
N LEU A 37 -8.74 -9.96 5.03
CA LEU A 37 -8.29 -10.59 6.27
C LEU A 37 -9.45 -10.96 7.20
N GLY A 38 -10.63 -10.36 7.03
CA GLY A 38 -11.79 -10.66 7.87
C GLY A 38 -11.53 -10.46 9.37
N LEU A 39 -10.68 -9.48 9.74
CA LEU A 39 -10.16 -9.30 11.10
C LEU A 39 -11.23 -9.03 12.17
N ILE A 40 -12.47 -8.82 11.77
CA ILE A 40 -13.63 -8.72 12.66
C ILE A 40 -13.82 -10.02 13.45
N GLU A 41 -13.38 -11.18 12.92
CA GLU A 41 -13.60 -12.50 13.53
C GLU A 41 -12.38 -13.09 14.26
N HIS A 42 -11.20 -12.46 14.17
CA HIS A 42 -9.95 -13.06 14.65
C HIS A 42 -9.27 -12.26 15.75
N ASP A 43 -8.83 -12.99 16.78
CA ASP A 43 -8.17 -12.46 17.97
C ASP A 43 -6.70 -12.06 17.70
N ILE A 44 -6.42 -11.46 16.53
CA ILE A 44 -5.05 -11.08 16.16
C ILE A 44 -4.56 -9.97 17.11
N PRO A 45 -3.45 -10.19 17.83
CA PRO A 45 -2.91 -9.17 18.72
C PRO A 45 -2.46 -7.93 17.96
N VAL A 46 -2.94 -6.75 18.37
CA VAL A 46 -2.60 -5.43 17.76
C VAL A 46 -1.09 -5.20 17.66
N GLN A 47 -0.36 -5.72 18.64
CA GLN A 47 1.10 -5.65 18.76
C GLN A 47 1.85 -6.21 17.53
N HIS A 48 1.24 -7.13 16.76
CA HIS A 48 1.85 -7.63 15.52
C HIS A 48 1.95 -6.56 14.42
N TYR A 49 1.09 -5.53 14.47
CA TYR A 49 1.09 -4.44 13.49
C TYR A 49 1.95 -3.25 13.91
N ALA A 50 2.53 -3.24 15.12
CA ALA A 50 3.25 -2.07 15.64
C ALA A 50 4.43 -1.66 14.74
N ALA A 51 5.23 -2.62 14.31
CA ALA A 51 6.36 -2.38 13.40
C ALA A 51 5.88 -1.88 12.02
N PHE A 52 4.76 -2.39 11.53
CA PHE A 52 4.16 -1.94 10.27
C PHE A 52 3.68 -0.47 10.35
N PHE A 53 3.01 -0.08 11.43
CA PHE A 53 2.58 1.31 11.63
C PHE A 53 3.74 2.27 11.88
N GLU A 54 4.81 1.80 12.53
CA GLU A 54 6.06 2.56 12.63
C GLU A 54 6.66 2.80 11.24
N TYR A 55 6.78 1.76 10.41
CA TYR A 55 7.22 1.88 9.02
C TYR A 55 6.37 2.88 8.22
N ILE A 56 5.04 2.77 8.25
CA ILE A 56 4.16 3.74 7.57
C ILE A 56 4.43 5.16 8.08
N GLY A 57 4.50 5.33 9.40
CA GLY A 57 4.68 6.66 9.99
C GLY A 57 6.01 7.30 9.59
N GLU A 58 7.07 6.52 9.46
CA GLU A 58 8.37 6.98 8.97
C GLU A 58 8.32 7.38 7.50
N GLU A 59 7.72 6.53 6.64
CA GLU A 59 7.53 6.82 5.21
C GLU A 59 6.74 8.12 4.98
N LEU A 60 5.60 8.28 5.67
CA LEU A 60 4.76 9.48 5.53
C LEU A 60 5.46 10.73 6.07
N THR A 61 6.25 10.58 7.15
CA THR A 61 7.05 11.68 7.70
C THR A 61 8.13 12.15 6.71
N ALA A 62 8.79 11.20 6.03
CA ALA A 62 9.80 11.52 5.03
C ALA A 62 9.21 12.27 3.82
N LEU A 63 8.00 11.89 3.40
CA LEU A 63 7.31 12.49 2.25
C LEU A 63 6.60 13.82 2.57
N ARG A 64 6.54 14.23 3.83
CA ARG A 64 5.76 15.39 4.30
C ARG A 64 6.03 16.69 3.54
N HIS A 65 7.30 17.00 3.24
CA HIS A 65 7.66 18.24 2.55
C HIS A 65 7.14 18.26 1.09
N ASN A 66 6.83 17.10 0.54
CA ASN A 66 6.35 16.89 -0.82
C ASN A 66 4.83 16.69 -0.89
N ARG A 67 4.07 16.96 0.18
CA ARG A 67 2.61 16.69 0.25
C ARG A 67 1.80 17.23 -0.93
N HIS A 68 2.20 18.38 -1.47
CA HIS A 68 1.51 19.06 -2.57
C HIS A 68 1.66 18.34 -3.91
N LEU A 69 2.55 17.34 -3.98
CA LEU A 69 2.78 16.53 -5.16
C LEU A 69 1.87 15.29 -5.21
N PHE A 70 1.04 15.03 -4.20
CA PHE A 70 0.18 13.84 -4.13
C PHE A 70 -1.29 14.19 -4.34
N ALA A 71 -2.02 13.27 -4.97
CA ALA A 71 -3.48 13.34 -5.11
C ALA A 71 -4.24 12.79 -3.89
N THR A 72 -3.54 12.11 -2.97
CA THR A 72 -4.09 11.47 -1.78
C THR A 72 -3.37 11.96 -0.53
N GLU A 73 -4.12 12.14 0.54
CA GLU A 73 -3.60 12.63 1.81
C GLU A 73 -4.13 11.86 3.02
N SER A 74 -4.88 10.77 2.83
CA SER A 74 -5.55 10.06 3.91
C SER A 74 -5.68 8.56 3.64
N PHE A 75 -5.94 7.77 4.69
CA PHE A 75 -6.19 6.33 4.53
C PHE A 75 -7.41 6.06 3.66
N ASP A 76 -8.44 6.91 3.73
CA ASP A 76 -9.64 6.78 2.88
C ASP A 76 -9.31 6.96 1.40
N SER A 77 -8.60 8.03 1.05
CA SER A 77 -8.25 8.29 -0.35
C SER A 77 -7.27 7.25 -0.91
N THR A 78 -6.33 6.78 -0.08
CA THR A 78 -5.43 5.66 -0.43
C THR A 78 -6.16 4.32 -0.56
N SER A 79 -7.14 4.02 0.29
CA SER A 79 -7.90 2.76 0.16
C SER A 79 -8.71 2.70 -1.12
N HIS A 80 -9.14 3.83 -1.69
CA HIS A 80 -9.78 3.87 -3.01
C HIS A 80 -8.81 3.44 -4.12
N ILE A 81 -7.57 3.93 -4.08
CA ILE A 81 -6.53 3.51 -5.03
C ILE A 81 -6.23 2.01 -4.88
N ILE A 82 -6.09 1.52 -3.64
CA ILE A 82 -5.85 0.10 -3.37
C ILE A 82 -7.02 -0.77 -3.88
N ALA A 83 -8.27 -0.31 -3.71
CA ALA A 83 -9.42 -1.01 -4.24
C ALA A 83 -9.39 -1.10 -5.77
N GLU A 84 -8.91 -0.06 -6.45
CA GLU A 84 -8.69 -0.08 -7.90
C GLU A 84 -7.58 -1.05 -8.30
N PHE A 85 -6.48 -1.09 -7.55
CA PHE A 85 -5.39 -2.05 -7.74
C PHE A 85 -5.88 -3.48 -7.62
N ARG A 86 -6.72 -3.79 -6.63
CA ARG A 86 -7.30 -5.13 -6.46
C ARG A 86 -8.18 -5.53 -7.64
N ARG A 87 -9.09 -4.64 -8.05
CA ARG A 87 -10.04 -4.91 -9.15
C ARG A 87 -9.36 -5.09 -10.50
N ASN A 88 -8.19 -4.48 -10.69
CA ASN A 88 -7.49 -4.43 -11.98
C ASN A 88 -6.04 -4.91 -11.87
N SER A 89 -5.73 -5.83 -10.95
CA SER A 89 -4.35 -6.24 -10.65
C SER A 89 -3.63 -6.84 -11.86
N THR A 90 -4.38 -7.44 -12.78
CA THR A 90 -3.87 -8.05 -14.03
C THR A 90 -3.82 -7.07 -15.20
N GLN A 91 -4.40 -5.87 -15.06
CA GLN A 91 -4.38 -4.84 -16.10
C GLN A 91 -3.07 -4.05 -16.06
N PRO A 92 -2.60 -3.53 -17.20
CA PRO A 92 -1.45 -2.63 -17.23
C PRO A 92 -1.68 -1.38 -16.37
N ARG A 93 -0.63 -0.84 -15.74
CA ARG A 93 -0.70 0.36 -14.88
C ARG A 93 -1.45 1.51 -15.54
N ARG A 94 -1.21 1.76 -16.83
CA ARG A 94 -1.88 2.85 -17.58
C ARG A 94 -3.41 2.75 -17.56
N VAL A 95 -3.96 1.54 -17.54
CA VAL A 95 -5.42 1.32 -17.48
C VAL A 95 -5.96 1.65 -16.09
N ILE A 96 -5.24 1.23 -15.04
CA ILE A 96 -5.56 1.58 -13.64
C ILE A 96 -5.57 3.11 -13.48
N MET A 97 -4.57 3.79 -14.04
CA MET A 97 -4.47 5.24 -13.99
C MET A 97 -5.65 5.92 -14.69
N GLN A 98 -6.06 5.45 -15.87
CA GLN A 98 -7.24 5.96 -16.59
C GLN A 98 -8.53 5.82 -15.77
N ASN A 99 -8.71 4.71 -15.07
CA ASN A 99 -9.88 4.51 -14.21
C ASN A 99 -9.88 5.47 -13.01
N LEU A 100 -8.70 5.69 -12.41
CA LEU A 100 -8.54 6.61 -11.29
C LEU A 100 -8.74 8.07 -11.69
N GLN A 101 -8.38 8.47 -12.91
CA GLN A 101 -8.58 9.85 -13.39
C GLN A 101 -10.05 10.30 -13.31
N GLN A 102 -11.03 9.40 -13.40
CA GLN A 102 -12.44 9.74 -13.23
C GLN A 102 -12.78 10.25 -11.81
N HIS A 103 -12.09 9.71 -10.80
CA HIS A 103 -12.27 10.06 -9.39
C HIS A 103 -11.31 11.16 -8.93
N PHE A 104 -10.15 11.28 -9.59
CA PHE A 104 -9.09 12.23 -9.27
C PHE A 104 -8.93 13.31 -10.35
N ALA A 105 -10.01 13.68 -11.03
CA ALA A 105 -10.01 14.56 -12.21
C ALA A 105 -9.43 15.97 -11.97
N SER A 106 -9.33 16.41 -10.71
CA SER A 106 -8.75 17.69 -10.32
C SER A 106 -7.22 17.68 -10.21
N TYR A 107 -6.58 16.51 -10.26
CA TYR A 107 -5.15 16.35 -10.09
C TYR A 107 -4.46 16.05 -11.41
N ASP A 108 -3.21 16.51 -11.56
CA ASP A 108 -2.39 16.14 -12.71
C ASP A 108 -1.95 14.67 -12.64
N ASP A 109 -1.62 14.14 -13.81
CA ASP A 109 -1.15 12.76 -14.00
C ASP A 109 0.04 12.40 -13.11
N GLY A 110 0.96 13.35 -12.89
CA GLY A 110 2.12 13.15 -12.02
C GLY A 110 1.72 13.01 -10.55
N SER A 111 0.77 13.81 -10.08
CA SER A 111 0.26 13.72 -8.71
C SER A 111 -0.52 12.45 -8.44
N LEU A 112 -1.34 12.01 -9.39
CA LEU A 112 -2.04 10.74 -9.30
C LEU A 112 -1.06 9.57 -9.29
N LEU A 113 -0.05 9.59 -10.17
CA LEU A 113 0.98 8.55 -10.25
C LEU A 113 1.77 8.42 -8.94
N ARG A 114 2.18 9.53 -8.31
CA ARG A 114 2.84 9.51 -7.00
C ARG A 114 1.95 8.93 -5.90
N SER A 115 0.65 9.23 -5.95
CA SER A 115 -0.33 8.64 -5.03
C SER A 115 -0.55 7.15 -5.27
N MET A 116 -0.48 6.69 -6.53
CA MET A 116 -0.48 5.27 -6.86
C MET A 116 0.75 4.56 -6.28
N GLU A 117 1.95 5.13 -6.47
CA GLU A 117 3.20 4.59 -5.91
C GLU A 117 3.17 4.53 -4.38
N LEU A 118 2.73 5.61 -3.73
CA LEU A 118 2.56 5.65 -2.28
C LEU A 118 1.58 4.57 -1.81
N SER A 119 0.43 4.45 -2.46
CA SER A 119 -0.58 3.45 -2.10
C SER A 119 -0.05 2.03 -2.25
N ALA A 120 0.71 1.75 -3.32
CA ALA A 120 1.36 0.44 -3.51
C ALA A 120 2.41 0.17 -2.43
N ARG A 121 3.18 1.18 -2.02
CA ARG A 121 4.16 1.07 -0.95
C ARG A 121 3.52 0.82 0.41
N LEU A 122 2.47 1.56 0.76
CA LEU A 122 1.78 1.38 2.04
C LEU A 122 1.08 0.03 2.13
N TRP A 123 0.52 -0.45 1.01
CA TRP A 123 -0.22 -1.71 0.97
C TRP A 123 0.68 -2.94 0.85
N LEU A 124 1.68 -2.90 -0.03
CA LEU A 124 2.49 -4.08 -0.34
C LEU A 124 3.88 -4.04 0.30
N THR A 125 4.22 -2.94 0.99
CA THR A 125 5.57 -2.67 1.52
C THR A 125 6.65 -2.70 0.41
N LEU A 126 6.23 -2.48 -0.84
CA LEU A 126 7.11 -2.47 -2.01
C LEU A 126 7.55 -1.05 -2.35
N ASN A 127 8.86 -0.85 -2.54
CA ASN A 127 9.37 0.43 -3.01
C ASN A 127 9.18 0.54 -4.53
N VAL A 128 7.99 0.94 -4.96
CA VAL A 128 7.66 1.11 -6.38
C VAL A 128 8.02 2.52 -6.85
N ARG A 129 8.55 2.65 -8.08
CA ARG A 129 8.89 3.92 -8.71
C ARG A 129 8.58 3.89 -10.21
N SER A 130 8.15 5.03 -10.74
CA SER A 130 8.07 5.33 -12.17
C SER A 130 9.15 6.32 -12.58
N ASP A 131 9.62 6.24 -13.82
CA ASP A 131 10.61 7.18 -14.35
C ASP A 131 10.09 8.62 -14.42
N ALA A 132 8.77 8.80 -14.52
CA ALA A 132 8.14 10.11 -14.64
C ALA A 132 8.01 10.88 -13.31
N ALA A 133 8.14 10.21 -12.16
CA ALA A 133 7.72 10.79 -10.89
C ALA A 133 8.56 10.39 -9.67
N ALA A 134 9.90 10.29 -9.81
CA ALA A 134 10.77 9.91 -8.70
C ALA A 134 10.54 10.77 -7.43
N LEU A 135 10.07 10.13 -6.36
CA LEU A 135 9.72 10.70 -5.05
C LEU A 135 10.92 11.23 -4.22
N GLY A 136 12.02 11.59 -4.87
CA GLY A 136 13.31 11.83 -4.20
C GLY A 136 13.92 10.53 -3.64
N PRO A 137 15.06 10.60 -2.95
CA PRO A 137 15.70 9.43 -2.36
C PRO A 137 14.86 8.92 -1.18
N VAL A 138 13.90 8.05 -1.49
CA VAL A 138 13.28 7.13 -0.52
C VAL A 138 14.40 6.19 -0.10
N GLN A 139 14.79 6.28 1.17
CA GLN A 139 15.79 5.47 1.88
C GLN A 139 16.85 4.79 0.99
N VAL A 140 18.10 5.27 1.07
CA VAL A 140 19.27 4.86 0.26
C VAL A 140 19.50 3.33 0.17
N HIS A 141 18.88 2.54 1.05
CA HIS A 141 19.09 1.11 1.16
C HIS A 141 18.00 0.22 0.51
N VAL A 142 16.92 0.79 -0.03
CA VAL A 142 15.85 -0.02 -0.65
C VAL A 142 15.86 0.18 -2.16
N SER A 143 16.22 -0.87 -2.91
CA SER A 143 16.17 -0.86 -4.37
C SER A 143 14.74 -0.58 -4.84
N ALA A 144 14.56 0.51 -5.57
CA ALA A 144 13.26 0.84 -6.16
C ALA A 144 12.96 -0.09 -7.35
N ILE A 145 11.73 -0.56 -7.41
CA ILE A 145 11.21 -1.40 -8.48
C ILE A 145 10.56 -0.48 -9.50
N GLU A 146 11.05 -0.55 -10.73
CA GLU A 146 10.47 0.22 -11.83
C GLU A 146 9.11 -0.39 -12.23
N TRP A 147 8.02 0.37 -12.06
CA TRP A 147 6.70 0.00 -12.56
C TRP A 147 6.49 0.69 -13.90
N LYS A 148 6.46 -0.07 -15.00
CA LYS A 148 6.24 0.46 -16.35
C LYS A 148 4.74 0.53 -16.67
N ASP A 149 4.36 1.31 -17.69
CA ASP A 149 2.95 1.50 -18.06
C ASP A 149 2.25 0.23 -18.54
N GLU A 150 3.02 -0.67 -19.12
CA GLU A 150 2.60 -1.93 -19.73
C GLU A 150 2.60 -3.08 -18.71
N VAL A 151 3.24 -2.89 -17.56
CA VAL A 151 3.39 -3.91 -16.52
C VAL A 151 2.21 -3.83 -15.57
N SER A 152 1.52 -4.96 -15.37
CA SER A 152 0.45 -5.06 -14.39
C SER A 152 0.99 -5.14 -12.96
N LEU A 153 0.14 -4.87 -11.97
CA LEU A 153 0.55 -5.00 -10.57
C LEU A 153 0.88 -6.46 -10.21
N ALA A 154 0.11 -7.42 -10.74
CA ALA A 154 0.35 -8.85 -10.54
C ALA A 154 1.74 -9.25 -11.09
N GLN A 155 2.08 -8.82 -12.31
CA GLN A 155 3.40 -9.06 -12.88
C GLN A 155 4.52 -8.41 -12.05
N LEU A 156 4.29 -7.17 -11.57
CA LEU A 156 5.26 -6.47 -10.72
C LEU A 156 5.55 -7.26 -9.43
N VAL A 157 4.52 -7.80 -8.81
CA VAL A 157 4.63 -8.63 -7.59
C VAL A 157 5.33 -9.96 -7.88
N GLU A 158 4.98 -10.64 -8.98
CA GLU A 158 5.63 -11.89 -9.39
C GLU A 158 7.13 -11.71 -9.64
N LEU A 159 7.54 -10.58 -10.21
CA LEU A 159 8.95 -10.26 -10.44
C LEU A 159 9.75 -10.09 -9.14
N GLN A 160 9.11 -9.65 -8.06
CA GLN A 160 9.76 -9.47 -6.75
C GLN A 160 9.73 -10.70 -5.88
N PHE A 161 8.65 -11.50 -6.00
CA PHE A 161 8.45 -12.72 -5.23
C PHE A 161 8.26 -13.89 -6.19
N PRO A 162 9.31 -14.28 -6.95
CA PRO A 162 9.22 -15.40 -7.86
C PRO A 162 8.81 -16.63 -7.05
N LEU A 163 7.71 -17.25 -7.46
CA LEU A 163 7.23 -18.50 -6.87
C LEU A 163 8.35 -19.53 -7.02
N SER A 164 9.05 -19.79 -5.93
CA SER A 164 10.07 -20.83 -5.90
C SER A 164 9.36 -22.15 -6.18
N THR A 165 9.66 -22.79 -7.31
CA THR A 165 9.19 -24.15 -7.63
C THR A 165 9.68 -25.18 -6.62
N HIS A 166 10.61 -24.80 -5.75
CA HIS A 166 11.02 -25.55 -4.59
C HIS A 166 10.12 -25.23 -3.40
N LEU A 167 9.18 -26.14 -3.10
CA LEU A 167 8.43 -26.15 -1.84
C LEU A 167 9.43 -26.09 -0.67
N PRO A 168 9.45 -25.01 0.14
CA PRO A 168 10.30 -24.97 1.31
C PRO A 168 9.80 -26.03 2.30
N LYS A 169 10.70 -26.94 2.71
CA LYS A 169 10.47 -27.80 3.87
C LYS A 169 10.30 -26.88 5.08
N GLU A 170 9.07 -26.84 5.59
CA GLU A 170 8.55 -25.96 6.63
C GLU A 170 9.55 -25.66 7.76
N LYS A 171 9.81 -24.37 7.97
CA LYS A 171 10.19 -23.84 9.29
C LYS A 171 9.24 -22.69 9.60
N ASN A 172 8.41 -22.90 10.61
CA ASN A 172 7.51 -21.96 11.28
C ASN A 172 7.97 -20.49 11.22
N THR A 173 7.58 -19.77 10.17
CA THR A 173 7.48 -18.32 10.19
C THR A 173 6.01 -17.99 10.27
N TRP A 174 5.57 -17.57 11.45
CA TRP A 174 4.23 -17.03 11.76
C TRP A 174 4.00 -15.66 11.08
N ILE A 175 4.32 -15.54 9.80
CA ILE A 175 3.85 -14.41 9.01
C ILE A 175 2.47 -14.83 8.52
N ASP A 176 1.46 -14.05 8.88
CA ASP A 176 0.09 -14.27 8.40
C ASP A 176 0.14 -14.39 6.86
N PRO A 177 -0.25 -15.54 6.29
CA PRO A 177 -0.22 -15.75 4.85
C PRO A 177 -0.97 -14.66 4.08
N ALA A 178 -1.94 -14.00 4.70
CA ALA A 178 -2.74 -12.96 4.08
C ALA A 178 -2.12 -11.55 4.09
N LEU A 179 -1.00 -11.35 4.80
CA LEU A 179 -0.21 -10.11 4.77
C LEU A 179 0.92 -10.09 3.73
N THR A 180 1.00 -11.10 2.85
CA THR A 180 2.05 -11.16 1.82
C THR A 180 1.50 -10.89 0.42
N ALA A 181 2.25 -10.11 -0.36
CA ALA A 181 1.97 -9.82 -1.76
C ALA A 181 1.73 -11.09 -2.60
N ALA A 182 2.24 -12.25 -2.14
CA ALA A 182 2.01 -13.57 -2.70
C ALA A 182 0.54 -13.97 -2.89
N ASN A 183 -0.43 -13.33 -2.22
CA ASN A 183 -1.85 -13.61 -2.47
C ASN A 183 -2.47 -12.80 -3.62
N LEU A 184 -1.78 -11.80 -4.17
CA LEU A 184 -2.28 -11.04 -5.34
C LEU A 184 -2.28 -11.84 -6.65
N THR A 185 -1.55 -12.95 -6.70
CA THR A 185 -1.42 -13.80 -7.89
C THR A 185 -2.42 -14.95 -7.91
N LYS A 186 -3.11 -15.22 -6.80
CA LYS A 186 -4.16 -16.23 -6.74
C LYS A 186 -5.44 -15.64 -7.33
N SER A 187 -5.73 -15.94 -8.59
CA SER A 187 -7.05 -15.68 -9.17
C SER A 187 -8.13 -16.26 -8.26
N PRO A 188 -9.25 -15.56 -8.02
CA PRO A 188 -10.38 -16.17 -7.33
C PRO A 188 -10.82 -17.42 -8.11
N PRO A 189 -11.21 -18.52 -7.43
CA PRO A 189 -11.82 -19.65 -8.10
C PRO A 189 -13.13 -19.18 -8.77
N ASP A 190 -13.30 -19.53 -10.04
CA ASP A 190 -14.55 -19.36 -10.81
C ASP A 190 -15.74 -20.07 -10.12
#